data_AF-A0A3D0JJ65-F1
#
_entry.id   AF-A0A3D0JJ65-F1
#
_cell.length_a   1.000
_cell.length_b   1.000
_cell.length_c   1.000
_cell.angle_alpha   90.00
_cell.angle_beta   90.00
_cell.angle_gamma   90.00
#
_symmetry.space_group_name_H-M   'P 1'
#
loop_
_entity.id
_entity.type
_entity.pdbx_description
1 polymer ?
#
loop_
_entity_poly.entity_id
_entity_poly.type
_entity_poly.pdbx_seq_one_letter_code
_entity_poly.pdbx_strand_id
1 'polypeptide(L)'
;MVFIILIAIGALILFGPNLWVSHVLKKYNRNPESNFPGTGGELARHLLDRFDLHDVNVVVTEAGDHYNPHDRSVALTQDKYDGKTLAA
;
A
#
# COMPACT_ATOMS: atom_id res chain seq x y z
N MET A 1 25.76 -27.70 8.60
CA MET A 1 24.53 -28.00 7.82
C MET A 1 23.26 -27.74 8.63
N VAL A 2 23.07 -28.35 9.81
CA VAL A 2 21.88 -28.11 10.66
C VAL A 2 21.65 -26.63 11.00
N PHE A 3 22.70 -25.90 11.39
CA PHE A 3 22.59 -24.47 11.68
C PHE A 3 22.15 -23.62 10.48
N ILE A 4 22.59 -23.98 9.26
CA ILE A 4 22.19 -23.27 8.03
C ILE A 4 20.70 -23.48 7.79
N ILE A 5 20.21 -24.71 7.99
CA ILE A 5 18.78 -25.03 7.85
C ILE A 5 17.94 -24.26 8.88
N LEU A 6 18.38 -24.21 10.14
CA LEU A 6 17.68 -23.46 11.18
C LEU A 6 17.63 -21.96 10.88
N ILE A 7 18.73 -21.38 10.40
CA ILE A 7 18.77 -19.97 9.98
C ILE A 7 17.82 -19.72 8.80
N ALA A 8 17.82 -20.60 7.80
CA ALA A 8 16.94 -20.47 6.64
C ALA A 8 15.45 -20.55 7.04
N ILE A 9 15.10 -21.48 7.94
CA ILE A 9 13.74 -21.60 8.47
C ILE A 9 13.36 -20.34 9.27
N GLY A 10 14.26 -19.85 10.13
CA GLY A 10 14.04 -18.61 10.88
C GLY A 10 13.80 -17.42 9.95
N ALA A 11 14.61 -17.26 8.90
CA ALA A 11 14.43 -16.22 7.89
C ALA A 11 13.09 -16.37 7.15
N LEU A 12 12.70 -17.60 6.76
CA LEU A 12 11.43 -17.84 6.09
C LEU A 12 10.23 -17.46 6.97
N ILE A 13 10.28 -17.73 8.27
CA ILE A 13 9.22 -17.35 9.21
C ILE A 13 9.13 -15.83 9.36
N LEU A 14 10.26 -15.13 9.41
CA LEU A 14 10.30 -13.67 9.60
C LEU A 14 9.90 -12.90 8.32
N PHE A 15 10.39 -13.33 7.16
CA PHE A 15 10.22 -12.59 5.90
C PHE A 15 9.15 -13.17 4.97
N GLY A 16 8.87 -14.47 5.05
CA GLY A 16 7.90 -15.16 4.19
C GLY A 16 6.52 -14.51 4.17
N PRO A 17 5.90 -14.19 5.33
CA PRO A 17 4.60 -13.53 5.36
C PRO A 17 4.61 -12.16 4.66
N ASN A 18 5.63 -11.34 4.89
CA ASN A 18 5.75 -10.02 4.26
C ASN A 18 5.88 -10.12 2.73
N LEU A 19 6.67 -11.07 2.25
CA LEU A 19 6.80 -11.35 0.81
C LEU A 19 5.47 -11.83 0.21
N TRP A 20 4.74 -12.68 0.92
CA TRP A 20 3.43 -13.18 0.49
C TRP A 20 2.39 -12.07 0.39
N VAL A 21 2.27 -11.22 1.42
CA VAL A 21 1.36 -10.06 1.41
C VAL A 21 1.68 -9.15 0.23
N SER A 22 2.96 -8.82 0.05
CA SER A 22 3.41 -7.99 -1.08
C SER A 22 3.05 -8.62 -2.43
N HIS A 23 3.20 -9.94 -2.57
CA HIS A 23 2.83 -10.66 -3.79
C HIS A 23 1.32 -10.61 -4.05
N VAL A 24 0.51 -10.85 -3.01
CA VAL A 24 -0.95 -10.85 -3.10
C VAL A 24 -1.46 -9.45 -3.48
N LEU A 25 -1.02 -8.40 -2.79
CA LEU A 25 -1.41 -7.03 -3.14
C LEU A 25 -1.03 -6.67 -4.57
N LYS A 26 0.18 -7.03 -5.01
CA LYS A 26 0.60 -6.83 -6.41
C LYS A 26 -0.22 -7.65 -7.40
N LYS A 27 -0.67 -8.86 -7.04
CA LYS A 27 -1.49 -9.72 -7.90
C LYS A 27 -2.88 -9.12 -8.13
N TYR A 28 -3.49 -8.57 -7.09
CA TYR A 28 -4.83 -7.99 -7.17
C TYR A 28 -4.82 -6.54 -7.69
N ASN A 29 -3.70 -5.82 -7.60
CA ASN A 29 -3.57 -4.48 -8.20
C ASN A 29 -3.14 -4.48 -9.68
N ARG A 30 -3.13 -5.63 -10.39
CA ARG A 30 -2.59 -5.70 -11.78
C ARG A 30 -3.49 -5.07 -12.82
N ASN A 31 -4.80 -5.17 -12.66
CA ASN A 31 -5.78 -4.71 -13.63
C ASN A 31 -6.87 -3.92 -12.90
N PRO A 32 -7.31 -2.77 -13.44
CA PRO A 32 -8.47 -2.06 -12.93
C PRO A 32 -9.71 -2.97 -12.82
N GLU A 33 -10.42 -2.83 -11.71
CA GLU A 33 -11.67 -3.53 -11.44
C GLU A 33 -12.87 -2.63 -11.79
N SER A 34 -13.86 -3.16 -12.51
CA SER A 34 -15.02 -2.35 -12.96
C SER A 34 -15.95 -1.91 -11.82
N ASN A 35 -15.86 -2.57 -10.66
CA ASN A 35 -16.61 -2.27 -9.44
C ASN A 35 -15.98 -1.17 -8.58
N PHE A 36 -14.82 -0.60 -8.96
CA PHE A 36 -14.19 0.50 -8.23
C PHE A 36 -14.45 1.85 -8.94
N PRO A 37 -15.25 2.74 -8.34
CA PRO A 37 -15.69 3.98 -9.00
C PRO A 37 -14.59 5.05 -9.09
N GLY A 38 -13.50 4.91 -8.32
CA GLY A 38 -12.37 5.85 -8.30
C GLY A 38 -11.04 5.15 -8.01
N THR A 39 -9.95 5.91 -8.04
CA THR A 39 -8.60 5.44 -7.72
C THR A 39 -8.32 5.44 -6.21
N GLY A 40 -7.22 4.81 -5.78
CA GLY A 40 -6.76 4.87 -4.39
C GLY A 40 -6.50 6.30 -3.91
N GLY A 41 -5.95 7.17 -4.78
CA GLY A 41 -5.78 8.59 -4.49
C GLY A 41 -7.10 9.34 -4.30
N GLU A 42 -8.10 9.08 -5.16
CA GLU A 42 -9.44 9.65 -5.03
C GLU A 42 -10.14 9.18 -3.76
N LEU A 43 -10.00 7.89 -3.41
CA LEU A 43 -10.52 7.35 -2.15
C LEU A 43 -9.86 8.00 -0.94
N ALA A 44 -8.53 8.16 -0.95
CA ALA A 44 -7.81 8.83 0.13
C ALA A 44 -8.32 10.26 0.34
N ARG A 45 -8.44 11.05 -0.75
CA ARG A 45 -9.00 12.40 -0.69
C ARG A 45 -10.43 12.39 -0.17
N HIS A 46 -11.28 11.51 -0.69
CA HIS A 46 -12.67 11.39 -0.29
C HIS A 46 -12.83 11.08 1.20
N LEU A 47 -12.01 10.19 1.76
CA LEU A 47 -12.03 9.87 3.18
C LEU A 47 -11.58 11.06 4.03
N LEU A 48 -10.51 11.75 3.62
CA LEU A 48 -10.03 12.94 4.34
C LEU A 48 -11.10 14.03 4.37
N ASP A 49 -11.77 14.31 3.25
CA ASP A 49 -12.87 15.28 3.19
C ASP A 49 -14.04 14.85 4.08
N ARG A 50 -14.40 13.56 4.07
CA ARG A 50 -15.48 13.00 4.89
C ARG A 50 -15.23 13.19 6.40
N PHE A 51 -13.97 13.25 6.82
CA PHE A 51 -13.56 13.45 8.20
C PHE A 51 -13.07 14.87 8.51
N ASP A 52 -13.39 15.84 7.65
CA ASP A 52 -13.06 17.27 7.83
C ASP A 52 -11.54 17.59 7.82
N LEU A 53 -10.72 16.69 7.25
CA LEU A 53 -9.26 16.81 7.12
C LEU A 53 -8.86 17.47 5.80
N HIS A 54 -9.41 18.66 5.55
CA HIS A 54 -9.22 19.41 4.30
C HIS A 54 -7.76 19.88 4.10
N ASP A 55 -6.99 20.04 5.19
CA ASP A 55 -5.60 20.49 5.18
C ASP A 55 -4.58 19.36 4.93
N VAL A 56 -5.01 18.09 4.99
CA VAL A 56 -4.15 16.95 4.75
C VAL A 56 -4.04 16.70 3.25
N ASN A 57 -2.85 16.70 2.68
CA ASN A 57 -2.66 16.47 1.23
C ASN A 57 -2.65 14.99 0.87
N VAL A 58 -2.97 14.65 -0.39
CA VAL A 58 -2.72 13.32 -0.95
C VAL A 58 -1.66 13.47 -2.03
N VAL A 59 -0.54 12.75 -1.91
CA VAL A 59 0.64 12.93 -2.76
C VAL A 59 1.17 11.58 -3.25
N VAL A 60 1.90 11.61 -4.36
CA VAL A 60 2.62 10.43 -4.87
C VAL A 60 4.00 10.33 -4.19
N THR A 61 4.46 9.12 -3.89
CA THR A 61 5.79 8.85 -3.32
C THR A 61 6.46 7.60 -3.89
N GLU A 62 7.78 7.53 -3.75
CA GLU A 62 8.57 6.32 -4.05
C GLU A 62 8.96 5.53 -2.78
N ALA A 63 8.74 6.10 -1.59
CA ALA A 63 9.17 5.53 -0.31
C ALA A 63 8.21 4.46 0.28
N GLY A 64 7.18 4.08 -0.46
CA GLY A 64 6.08 3.24 0.03
C GLY A 64 4.95 4.06 0.65
N ASP A 65 3.77 3.45 0.80
CA ASP A 65 2.57 4.14 1.28
C ASP A 65 2.69 4.48 2.77
N HIS A 66 2.43 5.74 3.13
CA HIS A 66 2.48 6.18 4.52
C HIS A 66 1.74 7.50 4.74
N TYR A 67 1.44 7.80 6.00
CA TYR A 67 1.11 9.16 6.43
C TYR A 67 2.39 9.87 6.89
N ASN A 68 2.58 11.11 6.44
CA ASN A 68 3.66 11.98 6.88
C ASN A 68 3.10 13.06 7.83
N PRO A 69 3.41 13.00 9.15
CA PRO A 69 2.94 13.99 10.11
C PRO A 69 3.59 15.37 9.98
N HIS A 70 4.80 15.45 9.42
CA HIS A 70 5.50 16.71 9.24
C HIS A 70 4.83 17.55 8.15
N ASP A 71 4.54 16.92 7.01
CA ASP A 71 3.96 17.58 5.84
C ASP A 71 2.42 17.49 5.82
N ARG A 72 1.83 16.79 6.80
CA ARG A 72 0.40 16.44 6.86
C ARG A 72 -0.10 15.90 5.52
N SER A 73 0.43 14.77 5.11
CA SER A 73 0.06 14.16 3.83
C SER A 73 -0.10 12.65 3.90
N VAL A 74 -1.10 12.13 3.18
CA VAL A 74 -1.18 10.71 2.79
C VAL A 74 -0.38 10.54 1.51
N ALA A 75 0.75 9.84 1.61
CA ALA A 75 1.62 9.55 0.48
C ALA A 75 1.35 8.12 -0.02
N LEU A 76 1.06 7.98 -1.31
CA LEU A 76 0.78 6.70 -1.97
C LEU A 76 1.79 6.46 -3.10
N THR A 77 2.22 5.22 -3.31
CA THR A 77 3.00 4.85 -4.49
C THR A 77 2.16 5.02 -5.75
N GLN A 78 2.81 5.26 -6.89
CA GLN A 78 2.12 5.54 -8.15
C GLN A 78 1.07 4.47 -8.50
N ASP A 79 1.37 3.18 -8.26
CA ASP A 79 0.45 2.07 -8.56
C ASP A 79 -0.80 2.05 -7.66
N LYS A 80 -0.71 2.63 -6.48
CA LYS A 80 -1.79 2.76 -5.49
C LYS A 80 -2.60 4.02 -5.71
N TYR A 81 -1.91 5.12 -5.94
CA TYR A 81 -2.51 6.40 -6.25
C TYR A 81 -3.44 6.33 -7.48
N ASP A 82 -3.00 5.69 -8.57
CA ASP A 82 -3.79 5.53 -9.80
C ASP A 82 -4.62 4.24 -9.85
N GLY A 83 -4.37 3.31 -8.92
CA GLY A 83 -4.98 1.98 -8.94
C GLY A 83 -6.49 2.04 -8.68
N LYS A 84 -7.27 1.31 -9.49
CA LYS A 84 -8.72 1.15 -9.34
C LYS A 84 -9.05 -0.27 -8.90
N THR A 85 -8.48 -0.70 -7.78
CA THR A 85 -8.68 -2.04 -7.22
C THR A 85 -8.79 -1.95 -5.70
N LEU A 86 -9.22 -3.02 -5.04
CA LEU A 86 -9.23 -3.06 -3.57
C LEU A 86 -7.81 -3.03 -2.96
N ALA A 87 -6.85 -3.57 -3.71
CA ALA A 87 -5.47 -3.65 -3.27
C ALA A 87 -4.66 -2.39 -3.62
N ALA A 88 -5.29 -1.39 -4.25
CA ALA A 88 -4.73 -0.09 -4.53
C ALA A 88 -4.70 0.80 -3.29
#